data_AF-A0A1F0GD88-F1
#
_entry.id   AF-A0A1F0GD88-F1
#
_cell.length_a   1.000
_cell.length_b   1.000
_cell.length_c   1.000
_cell.angle_alpha   90.00
_cell.angle_beta   90.00
_cell.angle_gamma   90.00
#
_symmetry.space_group_name_H-M   'P 1'
#
loop_
_entity.id
_entity.type
_entity.pdbx_description
1 polymer ?
#
loop_
_entity_poly.entity_id
_entity_poly.type
_entity_poly.pdbx_seq_one_letter_code
_entity_poly.pdbx_strand_id
1 'polypeptide(L)'
;MRNLADIYFSSKEREKRFLTYYSLTSSGVERLNQDNLIFALYSFFEEHSLTKAKQYLYNCGLLSAFDIIEFNDSQFVYNLRSIGYAMLSDNIPFLKERFAHLTFTDFYLDDNTRERIDRTMEDHVLAGDDGCVFVHTVQQFILGNEELIQRNIEIMERVWFDGKNQNNTMQYDVNFFKALLKKDKEKCEVILQEMVSPKIHQKRNDDPLLKKYISMPALGYAKLAWILGMEVEINSKLIPKALLPVQPLEKYEVPYDFLESIAFYD
;
A
#
# COMPACT_ATOMS: atom_id res chain seq x y z
N MET A 1 5.24 24.64 -7.60
CA MET A 1 4.88 23.21 -7.68
C MET A 1 4.09 23.04 -8.97
N ARG A 2 4.46 22.11 -9.87
CA ARG A 2 3.67 21.86 -11.09
C ARG A 2 2.24 21.47 -10.71
N ASN A 3 1.24 21.87 -11.49
CA ASN A 3 -0.14 21.43 -11.26
C ASN A 3 -0.25 19.93 -11.64
N LEU A 4 -1.32 19.25 -11.19
CA LEU A 4 -1.47 17.80 -11.41
C LEU A 4 -1.60 17.45 -12.90
N ALA A 5 -2.21 18.32 -13.71
CA ALA A 5 -2.31 18.14 -15.15
C ALA A 5 -0.93 18.12 -15.84
N ASP A 6 -0.05 19.08 -15.53
CA ASP A 6 1.31 19.13 -16.09
C ASP A 6 2.11 17.87 -15.75
N ILE A 7 1.96 17.39 -14.50
CA ILE A 7 2.60 16.16 -14.03
C ILE A 7 2.02 14.95 -14.78
N TYR A 8 0.69 14.89 -14.94
CA TYR A 8 -0.01 13.84 -15.67
C TYR A 8 0.48 13.73 -17.12
N PHE A 9 0.46 14.83 -17.89
CA PHE A 9 0.89 14.80 -19.29
C PHE A 9 2.38 14.46 -19.43
N SER A 10 3.22 14.97 -18.52
CA SER A 10 4.64 14.58 -18.46
C SER A 10 4.82 13.08 -18.17
N SER A 11 3.89 12.46 -17.43
CA SER A 11 3.92 11.04 -17.07
C SER A 11 3.44 10.18 -18.22
N LYS A 12 2.43 10.61 -18.98
CA LYS A 12 2.02 9.94 -20.23
C LYS A 12 3.13 9.87 -21.27
N GLU A 13 3.91 10.94 -21.43
CA GLU A 13 5.07 10.93 -22.32
C GLU A 13 6.24 10.08 -21.78
N ARG A 14 6.32 9.84 -20.47
CA ARG A 14 7.30 8.89 -19.90
C ARG A 14 6.87 7.46 -20.13
N GLU A 15 5.63 7.11 -19.79
CA GLU A 15 5.02 5.79 -20.04
C GLU A 15 5.21 5.38 -21.50
N LYS A 16 4.86 6.26 -22.45
CA LYS A 16 5.04 5.99 -23.89
C LYS A 16 6.49 5.70 -24.27
N ARG A 17 7.44 6.48 -23.75
CA ARG A 17 8.88 6.25 -24.01
C ARG A 17 9.36 4.95 -23.38
N PHE A 18 8.91 4.64 -22.16
CA PHE A 18 9.22 3.39 -21.49
C PHE A 18 8.82 2.20 -22.35
N LEU A 19 7.56 2.14 -22.78
CA LEU A 19 7.01 1.04 -23.58
C LEU A 19 7.64 0.93 -24.98
N THR A 20 8.27 1.99 -25.49
CA THR A 20 8.88 1.98 -26.83
C THR A 20 10.36 1.58 -26.80
N TYR A 21 11.11 2.02 -25.78
CA TYR A 21 12.58 2.04 -25.86
C TYR A 21 13.29 1.38 -24.67
N TYR A 22 12.60 1.08 -23.57
CA TYR A 22 13.26 0.60 -22.36
C TYR A 22 13.22 -0.92 -22.26
N SER A 23 14.32 -1.48 -21.76
CA SER A 23 14.37 -2.84 -21.25
C SER A 23 13.55 -2.94 -19.97
N LEU A 24 12.85 -4.06 -19.79
CA LEU A 24 12.10 -4.34 -18.57
C LEU A 24 13.05 -4.56 -17.39
N THR A 25 13.02 -3.66 -16.41
CA THR A 25 13.83 -3.68 -15.17
C THR A 25 12.95 -3.29 -13.99
N SER A 26 13.26 -3.71 -12.75
CA SER A 26 12.40 -3.34 -11.60
C SER A 26 12.31 -1.82 -11.41
N SER A 27 13.42 -1.09 -11.55
CA SER A 27 13.41 0.38 -11.54
C SER A 27 12.55 1.03 -12.63
N GLY A 28 12.34 0.32 -13.75
CA GLY A 28 11.47 0.73 -14.84
C GLY A 28 10.00 0.53 -14.51
N VAL A 29 9.67 -0.62 -13.94
CA VAL A 29 8.33 -0.98 -13.47
C VAL A 29 7.91 -0.10 -12.29
N GLU A 30 8.80 0.15 -11.33
CA GLU A 30 8.58 1.10 -10.23
C GLU A 30 8.20 2.49 -10.77
N ARG A 31 8.87 2.94 -11.83
CA ARG A 31 8.57 4.22 -12.47
C ARG A 31 7.21 4.20 -13.17
N LEU A 32 6.84 3.12 -13.84
CA LEU A 32 5.49 2.94 -14.37
C LEU A 32 4.44 2.92 -13.26
N ASN A 33 4.76 2.36 -12.09
CA ASN A 33 3.87 2.35 -10.94
C ASN A 33 3.58 3.77 -10.45
N GLN A 34 4.61 4.59 -10.32
CA GLN A 34 4.49 6.02 -10.00
C GLN A 34 3.67 6.79 -11.06
N ASP A 35 3.88 6.48 -12.34
CA ASP A 35 3.11 7.08 -13.44
C ASP A 35 1.61 6.71 -13.32
N ASN A 36 1.28 5.45 -13.03
CA ASN A 36 -0.10 4.99 -12.82
C ASN A 36 -0.75 5.64 -11.60
N LEU A 37 -0.01 5.85 -10.51
CA LEU A 37 -0.51 6.60 -9.35
C LEU A 37 -0.92 8.03 -9.75
N ILE A 38 -0.07 8.70 -10.55
CA ILE A 38 -0.38 10.04 -11.06
C ILE A 38 -1.64 9.99 -11.94
N PHE A 39 -1.79 8.97 -12.78
CA PHE A 39 -3.00 8.79 -13.60
C PHE A 39 -4.25 8.58 -12.75
N ALA A 40 -4.15 7.79 -11.67
CA ALA A 40 -5.24 7.57 -10.72
C ALA A 40 -5.67 8.89 -10.05
N LEU A 41 -4.71 9.65 -9.53
CA LEU A 41 -4.97 10.93 -8.88
C LEU A 41 -5.59 11.93 -9.86
N TYR A 42 -5.04 12.07 -11.07
CA TYR A 42 -5.58 12.96 -12.08
C TYR A 42 -7.02 12.57 -12.46
N SER A 43 -7.24 11.28 -12.72
CA SER A 43 -8.58 10.75 -13.05
C SER A 43 -9.60 11.04 -11.96
N PHE A 44 -9.21 10.90 -10.69
CA PHE A 44 -10.10 11.14 -9.56
C PHE A 44 -10.35 12.63 -9.30
N PHE A 45 -9.29 13.44 -9.22
CA PHE A 45 -9.39 14.83 -8.75
C PHE A 45 -9.70 15.84 -9.86
N GLU A 46 -9.25 15.59 -11.09
CA GLU A 46 -9.41 16.53 -12.22
C GLU A 46 -10.49 16.05 -13.19
N GLU A 47 -10.53 14.75 -13.52
CA GLU A 47 -11.58 14.20 -14.41
C GLU A 47 -12.84 13.74 -13.69
N HIS A 48 -12.82 13.68 -12.36
CA HIS A 48 -13.92 13.16 -11.53
C HIS A 48 -14.41 11.76 -11.93
N SER A 49 -13.49 10.93 -12.44
CA SER A 49 -13.76 9.56 -12.86
C SER A 49 -13.24 8.55 -11.84
N LEU A 50 -14.15 8.06 -10.99
CA LEU A 50 -13.84 6.98 -10.04
C LEU A 50 -13.44 5.69 -10.76
N THR A 51 -14.12 5.36 -11.87
CA THR A 51 -13.84 4.15 -12.66
C THR A 51 -12.40 4.13 -13.18
N LYS A 52 -11.95 5.21 -13.83
CA LYS A 52 -10.57 5.31 -14.31
C LYS A 52 -9.57 5.30 -13.15
N ALA A 53 -9.88 5.98 -12.04
CA ALA A 53 -9.02 5.99 -10.87
C ALA A 53 -8.81 4.57 -10.32
N LYS A 54 -9.87 3.77 -10.18
CA LYS A 54 -9.79 2.36 -9.73
C LYS A 54 -8.98 1.50 -10.70
N GLN A 55 -9.17 1.66 -12.01
CA GLN A 55 -8.36 0.95 -13.00
C GLN A 55 -6.87 1.27 -12.84
N TYR A 56 -6.49 2.54 -12.69
CA TYR A 56 -5.09 2.89 -12.50
C TYR A 56 -4.53 2.44 -11.14
N LEU A 57 -5.35 2.40 -10.08
CA LEU A 57 -4.96 1.82 -8.79
C LEU A 57 -4.77 0.29 -8.87
N TYR A 58 -5.60 -0.39 -9.66
CA TYR A 58 -5.38 -1.81 -10.00
C TYR A 58 -4.06 -2.01 -10.74
N ASN A 59 -3.75 -1.16 -11.73
CA ASN A 59 -2.47 -1.20 -12.44
C ASN A 59 -1.28 -1.05 -11.48
N CYS A 60 -1.35 -0.12 -10.51
CA CYS A 60 -0.34 0.00 -9.46
C CYS A 60 -0.17 -1.31 -8.67
N GLY A 61 -1.29 -1.95 -8.29
CA GLY A 61 -1.27 -3.25 -7.61
C GLY A 61 -0.58 -4.33 -8.45
N LEU A 62 -0.93 -4.46 -9.73
CA LEU A 62 -0.31 -5.40 -10.67
C LEU A 62 1.18 -5.15 -10.84
N LEU A 63 1.59 -3.90 -11.08
CA LEU A 63 3.00 -3.55 -11.25
C LEU A 63 3.82 -3.87 -10.01
N SER A 64 3.28 -3.61 -8.81
CA SER A 64 3.95 -4.02 -7.57
C SER A 64 4.06 -5.54 -7.44
N ALA A 65 2.99 -6.29 -7.75
CA ALA A 65 3.04 -7.74 -7.74
C ALA A 65 4.07 -8.29 -8.74
N PHE A 66 4.15 -7.69 -9.93
CA PHE A 66 5.13 -8.03 -10.96
C PHE A 66 6.55 -7.86 -10.47
N ASP A 67 6.86 -6.69 -9.88
CA ASP A 67 8.22 -6.41 -9.38
C ASP A 67 8.68 -7.42 -8.34
N ILE A 68 7.77 -7.81 -7.44
CA ILE A 68 8.09 -8.78 -6.40
C ILE A 68 8.29 -10.18 -7.01
N ILE A 69 7.42 -10.61 -7.92
CA ILE A 69 7.45 -11.97 -8.48
C ILE A 69 8.64 -12.15 -9.43
N GLU A 70 8.88 -11.19 -10.31
CA GLU A 70 9.89 -11.31 -11.36
C GLU A 70 11.28 -10.87 -10.91
N PHE A 71 11.35 -9.85 -10.04
CA PHE A 71 12.64 -9.27 -9.62
C PHE A 71 12.95 -9.51 -8.14
N ASN A 72 12.08 -10.19 -7.39
CA ASN A 72 12.25 -10.41 -5.94
C ASN A 72 12.45 -9.08 -5.18
N ASP A 73 11.70 -8.06 -5.61
CA ASP A 73 11.85 -6.70 -5.12
C ASP A 73 11.24 -6.54 -3.72
N SER A 74 12.05 -6.09 -2.75
CA SER A 74 11.62 -5.86 -1.36
C SER A 74 11.03 -4.46 -1.13
N GLN A 75 10.99 -3.56 -2.13
CA GLN A 75 10.49 -2.19 -1.94
C GLN A 75 9.01 -2.12 -1.58
N PHE A 76 8.23 -3.18 -1.81
CA PHE A 76 6.81 -3.19 -1.46
C PHE A 76 6.57 -3.12 0.05
N VAL A 77 7.50 -3.60 0.88
CA VAL A 77 7.40 -3.48 2.35
C VAL A 77 7.73 -2.08 2.86
N TYR A 78 8.60 -1.34 2.16
CA TYR A 78 8.99 0.01 2.55
C TYR A 78 7.93 1.06 2.26
N ASN A 79 6.91 0.73 1.45
CA ASN A 79 5.98 1.74 0.98
C ASN A 79 4.62 1.72 1.70
N LEU A 80 4.06 0.60 2.18
CA LEU A 80 2.62 0.42 2.58
C LEU A 80 1.58 0.86 1.51
N ARG A 81 1.97 1.76 0.61
CA ARG A 81 1.22 2.33 -0.49
C ARG A 81 0.89 1.28 -1.52
N SER A 82 1.79 0.34 -1.80
CA SER A 82 1.56 -0.72 -2.78
C SER A 82 0.31 -1.54 -2.44
N ILE A 83 0.21 -2.04 -1.20
CA ILE A 83 -1.00 -2.74 -0.75
C ILE A 83 -2.19 -1.79 -0.63
N GLY A 84 -1.96 -0.53 -0.24
CA GLY A 84 -2.98 0.51 -0.23
C GLY A 84 -3.62 0.75 -1.60
N TYR A 85 -2.84 0.81 -2.68
CA TYR A 85 -3.33 0.99 -4.05
C TYR A 85 -4.12 -0.22 -4.51
N ALA A 86 -3.61 -1.43 -4.25
CA ALA A 86 -4.34 -2.66 -4.53
C ALA A 86 -5.70 -2.66 -3.81
N MET A 87 -5.74 -2.30 -2.51
CA MET A 87 -6.98 -2.17 -1.73
C MET A 87 -7.95 -1.14 -2.32
N LEU A 88 -7.46 0.02 -2.75
CA LEU A 88 -8.29 1.09 -3.31
C LEU A 88 -8.83 0.77 -4.71
N SER A 89 -8.29 -0.26 -5.39
CA SER A 89 -8.81 -0.71 -6.67
C SER A 89 -10.17 -1.41 -6.58
N ASP A 90 -10.49 -2.00 -5.42
CA ASP A 90 -11.62 -2.91 -5.18
C ASP A 90 -11.56 -4.28 -5.87
N ASN A 91 -10.45 -4.67 -6.50
CA ASN A 91 -10.29 -6.02 -7.02
C ASN A 91 -10.00 -7.01 -5.87
N ILE A 92 -11.06 -7.46 -5.18
CA ILE A 92 -10.97 -8.36 -4.02
C ILE A 92 -10.33 -9.72 -4.36
N PRO A 93 -10.65 -10.38 -5.48
CA PRO A 93 -9.96 -11.60 -5.89
C PRO A 93 -8.45 -11.40 -6.00
N PHE A 94 -7.99 -10.37 -6.72
CA PHE A 94 -6.57 -10.04 -6.83
C PHE A 94 -5.91 -9.77 -5.48
N LEU A 95 -6.58 -9.02 -4.60
CA LEU A 95 -6.09 -8.77 -3.24
C LEU A 95 -5.88 -10.06 -2.45
N LYS A 96 -6.89 -10.94 -2.43
CA LYS A 96 -6.86 -12.16 -1.60
C LYS A 96 -5.95 -13.22 -2.18
N GLU A 97 -6.02 -13.46 -3.48
CA GLU A 97 -5.37 -14.60 -4.12
C GLU A 97 -3.95 -14.31 -4.60
N ARG A 98 -3.61 -13.02 -4.78
CA ARG A 98 -2.27 -12.60 -5.20
C ARG A 98 -1.61 -11.73 -4.16
N PHE A 99 -2.13 -10.53 -3.93
CA PHE A 99 -1.40 -9.50 -3.20
C PHE A 99 -1.11 -9.89 -1.74
N ALA A 100 -2.09 -10.53 -1.08
CA ALA A 100 -1.98 -10.98 0.30
C ALA A 100 -0.96 -12.12 0.50
N HIS A 101 -0.47 -12.73 -0.58
CA HIS A 101 0.51 -13.81 -0.54
C HIS A 101 1.91 -13.39 -1.03
N LEU A 102 2.08 -12.13 -1.43
CA LEU A 102 3.37 -11.62 -1.89
C LEU A 102 4.40 -11.67 -0.75
N THR A 103 5.59 -12.17 -1.07
CA THR A 103 6.74 -12.30 -0.19
C THR A 103 8.01 -12.08 -1.00
N PHE A 104 9.12 -11.83 -0.31
CA PHE A 104 10.45 -11.78 -0.91
C PHE A 104 11.44 -12.60 -0.07
N THR A 105 12.60 -12.85 -0.64
CA THR A 105 13.77 -13.33 0.09
C THR A 105 14.95 -12.38 -0.11
N ASP A 106 15.84 -12.29 0.86
CA ASP A 106 17.11 -11.60 0.72
C ASP A 106 18.20 -12.34 1.49
N PHE A 107 19.35 -11.71 1.65
CA PHE A 107 20.43 -12.26 2.44
C PHE A 107 21.26 -11.14 3.06
N TYR A 108 21.91 -11.45 4.18
CA TYR A 108 23.01 -10.65 4.71
C TYR A 108 24.26 -11.51 4.84
N LEU A 109 25.40 -10.84 4.97
CA LEU A 109 26.65 -11.51 5.29
C LEU A 109 26.88 -11.36 6.79
N ASP A 110 27.14 -12.47 7.49
CA ASP A 110 27.50 -12.41 8.90
C ASP A 110 28.75 -11.53 9.10
N ASP A 111 28.70 -10.60 10.06
CA ASP A 111 29.77 -9.62 10.25
C ASP A 111 31.11 -10.28 10.65
N ASN A 112 31.06 -11.47 11.28
CA ASN A 112 32.24 -12.18 11.77
C ASN A 112 32.72 -13.24 10.78
N THR A 113 31.82 -14.09 10.27
CA THR A 113 32.18 -15.22 9.41
C THR A 113 32.14 -14.88 7.92
N ARG A 114 31.47 -13.78 7.55
CA ARG A 114 31.13 -13.41 6.16
C ARG A 114 30.31 -14.46 5.43
N GLU A 115 29.73 -15.40 6.16
CA GLU A 115 28.85 -16.40 5.57
C GLU A 115 27.53 -15.76 5.16
N ARG A 116 27.01 -16.22 4.02
CA ARG A 116 25.71 -15.80 3.53
C ARG A 116 24.62 -16.43 4.39
N ILE A 117 23.77 -15.58 4.97
CA ILE A 117 22.59 -15.99 5.72
C ILE A 117 21.38 -15.51 4.93
N ASP A 118 20.66 -16.46 4.35
CA ASP A 118 19.41 -16.21 3.66
C ASP A 118 18.31 -15.85 4.67
N ARG A 119 17.42 -14.96 4.25
CA ARG A 119 16.33 -14.39 5.03
C ARG A 119 15.07 -14.36 4.19
N THR A 120 13.95 -14.70 4.82
CA THR A 120 12.62 -14.53 4.26
C THR A 120 11.99 -13.24 4.78
N MET A 121 10.95 -12.74 4.10
CA MET A 121 10.12 -11.68 4.66
C MET A 121 9.60 -12.01 6.07
N GLU A 122 9.27 -13.27 6.36
CA GLU A 122 8.82 -13.70 7.68
C GLU A 122 9.94 -13.57 8.74
N ASP A 123 11.19 -13.82 8.38
CA ASP A 123 12.33 -13.58 9.29
C ASP A 123 12.46 -12.09 9.65
N HIS A 124 12.19 -11.20 8.68
CA HIS A 124 12.15 -9.75 8.92
C HIS A 124 10.96 -9.34 9.79
N VAL A 125 9.78 -9.94 9.58
CA VAL A 125 8.60 -9.74 10.45
C VAL A 125 8.92 -10.14 11.89
N LEU A 126 9.50 -11.32 12.10
CA LEU A 126 9.86 -11.82 13.43
C LEU A 126 10.95 -10.97 14.11
N ALA A 127 11.85 -10.39 13.33
CA ALA A 127 12.84 -9.42 13.80
C ALA A 127 12.24 -8.04 14.13
N GLY A 128 11.00 -7.76 13.73
CA GLY A 128 10.33 -6.49 13.94
C GLY A 128 10.73 -5.40 12.96
N ASP A 129 11.14 -5.76 11.74
CA ASP A 129 11.38 -4.79 10.67
C ASP A 129 10.09 -4.00 10.36
N ASP A 130 10.19 -2.67 10.47
CA ASP A 130 9.10 -1.72 10.32
C ASP A 130 8.22 -2.03 9.09
N GLY A 131 8.79 -2.00 7.89
CA GLY A 131 8.03 -2.16 6.66
C GLY A 131 7.37 -3.55 6.57
N CYS A 132 8.13 -4.58 6.93
CA CYS A 132 7.70 -5.97 6.80
C CYS A 132 6.52 -6.28 7.72
N VAL A 133 6.61 -5.93 9.01
CA VAL A 133 5.55 -6.27 9.98
C VAL A 133 4.24 -5.54 9.68
N PHE A 134 4.30 -4.29 9.22
CA PHE A 134 3.09 -3.53 8.85
C PHE A 134 2.41 -4.12 7.62
N VAL A 135 3.14 -4.35 6.53
CA VAL A 135 2.57 -4.93 5.31
C VAL A 135 2.06 -6.34 5.57
N HIS A 136 2.83 -7.17 6.25
CA HIS A 136 2.41 -8.53 6.61
C HIS A 136 1.12 -8.51 7.43
N THR A 137 0.97 -7.59 8.38
CA THR A 137 -0.27 -7.49 9.17
C THR A 137 -1.48 -7.15 8.30
N VAL A 138 -1.35 -6.24 7.33
CA VAL A 138 -2.44 -5.94 6.38
C VAL A 138 -2.78 -7.17 5.53
N GLN A 139 -1.77 -7.90 5.04
CA GLN A 139 -1.99 -9.17 4.33
C GLN A 139 -2.77 -10.16 5.20
N GLN A 140 -2.40 -10.32 6.48
CA GLN A 140 -3.08 -11.25 7.38
C GLN A 140 -4.51 -10.82 7.72
N PHE A 141 -4.80 -9.52 7.79
CA PHE A 141 -6.18 -9.02 7.86
C PHE A 141 -6.99 -9.43 6.62
N ILE A 142 -6.43 -9.30 5.41
CA ILE A 142 -7.09 -9.69 4.16
C ILE A 142 -7.35 -11.21 4.11
N LEU A 143 -6.42 -12.01 4.63
CA LEU A 143 -6.52 -13.48 4.72
C LEU A 143 -7.39 -13.96 5.90
N GLY A 144 -7.69 -13.10 6.86
CA GLY A 144 -8.45 -13.46 8.07
C GLY A 144 -7.67 -14.32 9.07
N ASN A 145 -6.34 -14.24 9.09
CA ASN A 145 -5.50 -15.02 10.00
C ASN A 145 -5.31 -14.29 11.34
N GLU A 146 -6.28 -14.43 12.25
CA GLU A 146 -6.28 -13.74 13.55
C GLU A 146 -5.04 -14.05 14.41
N GLU A 147 -4.50 -15.27 14.35
CA GLU A 147 -3.31 -15.67 15.11
C GLU A 147 -2.09 -14.85 14.68
N LEU A 148 -1.85 -14.75 13.37
CA LEU A 148 -0.72 -13.97 12.84
C LEU A 148 -0.93 -12.47 13.01
N ILE A 149 -2.16 -11.97 12.92
CA ILE A 149 -2.47 -10.56 13.21
C ILE A 149 -2.10 -10.24 14.66
N GLN A 150 -2.55 -11.06 15.62
CA GLN A 150 -2.27 -10.86 17.04
C GLN A 150 -0.76 -10.90 17.33
N ARG A 151 -0.05 -11.91 16.79
CA ARG A 151 1.41 -12.02 16.92
C ARG A 151 2.12 -10.79 16.38
N ASN A 152 1.76 -10.33 15.18
CA ASN A 152 2.41 -9.16 14.59
C ASN A 152 2.15 -7.91 15.42
N ILE A 153 0.92 -7.71 15.93
CA ILE A 153 0.61 -6.60 16.85
C ILE A 153 1.51 -6.63 18.08
N GLU A 154 1.73 -7.80 18.70
CA GLU A 154 2.62 -7.93 19.86
C GLU A 154 4.07 -7.59 19.51
N ILE A 155 4.56 -8.01 18.34
CA ILE A 155 5.88 -7.60 17.83
C ILE A 155 5.94 -6.07 17.73
N MET A 156 4.91 -5.46 17.13
CA MET A 156 4.85 -4.01 16.98
C MET A 156 4.80 -3.28 18.33
N GLU A 157 4.05 -3.79 19.30
CA GLU A 157 3.99 -3.18 20.63
C GLU A 157 5.37 -3.14 21.30
N ARG A 158 6.16 -4.22 21.20
CA ARG A 158 7.53 -4.25 21.74
C ARG A 158 8.46 -3.24 21.07
N VAL A 159 8.31 -3.02 19.76
CA VAL A 159 9.16 -2.09 19.00
C VAL A 159 8.79 -0.64 19.27
N TRP A 160 7.51 -0.28 19.18
CA TRP A 160 7.08 1.14 19.15
C TRP A 160 6.49 1.68 20.45
N PHE A 161 6.21 0.84 21.44
CA PHE A 161 5.80 1.27 22.79
C PHE A 161 6.91 1.15 23.83
N ASP A 162 8.13 0.76 23.43
CA ASP A 162 9.31 0.88 24.28
C ASP A 162 9.53 2.35 24.70
N GLY A 163 10.08 2.57 25.89
CA GLY A 163 10.29 3.88 26.50
C GLY A 163 11.09 4.85 25.62
N LYS A 164 11.96 4.34 24.75
CA LYS A 164 12.73 5.13 23.79
C LYS A 164 11.90 5.65 22.61
N ASN A 165 10.75 5.04 22.34
CA ASN A 165 9.89 5.28 21.18
C ASN A 165 8.53 5.87 21.55
N GLN A 166 8.34 6.37 22.78
CA GLN A 166 7.03 6.84 23.28
C GLN A 166 6.31 7.89 22.43
N ASN A 167 7.01 8.64 21.58
CA ASN A 167 6.43 9.65 20.68
C ASN A 167 6.47 9.26 19.20
N ASN A 168 6.72 7.98 18.89
CA ASN A 168 6.81 7.51 17.52
C ASN A 168 5.42 7.50 16.86
N THR A 169 5.32 8.10 15.68
CA THR A 169 4.06 8.17 14.93
C THR A 169 3.60 6.81 14.39
N MET A 170 4.43 5.77 14.43
CA MET A 170 4.01 4.39 14.11
C MET A 170 3.00 3.83 15.14
N GLN A 171 2.91 4.41 16.34
CA GLN A 171 1.93 3.97 17.33
C GLN A 171 0.48 4.16 16.85
N TYR A 172 0.21 5.09 15.93
CA TYR A 172 -1.12 5.25 15.33
C TYR A 172 -1.52 4.00 14.55
N ASP A 173 -0.60 3.48 13.75
CA ASP A 173 -0.77 2.28 12.93
C ASP A 173 -1.03 1.04 13.82
N VAL A 174 -0.23 0.87 14.88
CA VAL A 174 -0.42 -0.24 15.85
C VAL A 174 -1.76 -0.12 16.58
N ASN A 175 -2.10 1.07 17.07
CA ASN A 175 -3.37 1.30 17.76
C ASN A 175 -4.57 1.09 16.84
N PHE A 176 -4.45 1.44 15.54
CA PHE A 176 -5.47 1.20 14.55
C PHE A 176 -5.70 -0.30 14.37
N PHE A 177 -4.64 -1.09 14.15
CA PHE A 177 -4.77 -2.55 14.01
C PHE A 177 -5.37 -3.22 15.26
N LYS A 178 -5.00 -2.77 16.45
CA LYS A 178 -5.61 -3.25 17.71
C LYS A 178 -7.11 -2.96 17.78
N ALA A 179 -7.53 -1.76 17.38
CA ALA A 179 -8.95 -1.39 17.35
C ALA A 179 -9.69 -2.20 16.27
N LEU A 180 -9.09 -2.36 15.10
CA LEU A 180 -9.65 -3.11 13.98
C LEU A 180 -9.85 -4.59 14.33
N LEU A 181 -8.86 -5.25 14.93
CA LEU A 181 -8.96 -6.64 15.39
C LEU A 181 -10.10 -6.82 16.42
N LYS A 182 -10.29 -5.84 17.30
CA LYS A 182 -11.39 -5.82 18.29
C LYS A 182 -12.74 -5.43 17.71
N LYS A 183 -12.80 -5.11 16.41
CA LYS A 183 -13.97 -4.57 15.72
C LYS A 183 -14.52 -3.28 16.34
N ASP A 184 -13.63 -2.47 16.93
CA ASP A 184 -13.95 -1.22 17.62
C ASP A 184 -13.98 -0.05 16.63
N LYS A 185 -15.14 0.14 15.97
CA LYS A 185 -15.35 1.15 14.92
C LYS A 185 -15.07 2.58 15.41
N GLU A 186 -15.60 2.95 16.57
CA GLU A 186 -15.44 4.30 17.12
C GLU A 186 -13.97 4.62 17.36
N LYS A 187 -13.22 3.68 17.94
CA LYS A 187 -11.79 3.86 18.15
C LYS A 187 -10.99 3.93 16.86
N CYS A 188 -11.35 3.12 15.85
CA CYS A 188 -10.76 3.23 14.52
C CYS A 188 -10.98 4.64 13.92
N GLU A 189 -12.19 5.19 14.01
CA GLU A 189 -12.52 6.54 13.51
C GLU A 189 -11.73 7.64 14.22
N VAL A 190 -11.63 7.56 15.55
CA VAL A 190 -10.83 8.51 16.35
C VAL A 190 -9.37 8.50 15.91
N ILE A 191 -8.75 7.32 15.78
CA ILE A 191 -7.35 7.20 15.36
C ILE A 191 -7.14 7.73 13.94
N LEU A 192 -8.03 7.38 13.01
CA LEU A 192 -7.95 7.87 11.63
C LEU A 192 -8.11 9.40 11.56
N GLN A 193 -8.97 9.99 12.39
CA GLN A 193 -9.14 11.44 12.51
C GLN A 193 -7.87 12.13 13.04
N GLU A 194 -7.14 11.50 13.95
CA GLU A 194 -5.84 11.98 14.45
C GLU A 194 -4.75 11.86 13.37
N MET A 195 -4.71 10.76 12.62
CA MET A 195 -3.74 10.53 11.53
C MET A 195 -3.83 11.58 10.42
N VAL A 196 -5.03 12.11 10.15
CA VAL A 196 -5.24 13.19 9.16
C VAL A 196 -5.07 14.59 9.74
N SER A 197 -4.75 14.73 11.04
CA SER A 197 -4.41 16.03 11.59
C SER A 197 -3.17 16.60 10.91
N PRO A 198 -3.05 17.94 10.74
CA PRO A 198 -1.92 18.54 10.00
C PRO A 198 -0.55 18.10 10.54
N LYS A 199 -0.41 17.94 11.85
CA LYS A 199 0.84 17.54 12.51
C LYS A 199 1.25 16.11 12.13
N ILE A 200 0.31 15.18 12.14
CA ILE A 200 0.60 13.76 11.88
C ILE A 200 0.70 13.51 10.38
N HIS A 201 -0.23 14.05 9.60
CA HIS A 201 -0.25 13.95 8.14
C HIS A 201 1.08 14.39 7.52
N GLN A 202 1.64 15.51 7.96
CA GLN A 202 2.91 16.03 7.45
C GLN A 202 4.13 15.16 7.79
N LYS A 203 4.07 14.39 8.89
CA LYS A 203 5.14 13.50 9.34
C LYS A 203 5.06 12.11 8.71
N ARG A 204 3.85 11.57 8.55
CA ARG A 204 3.61 10.19 8.10
C ARG A 204 3.57 10.02 6.59
N ASN A 205 3.39 11.12 5.87
CA ASN A 205 3.53 11.13 4.42
C ASN A 205 4.87 11.81 4.12
N ASP A 206 5.53 11.40 3.06
CA ASP A 206 6.81 11.93 2.59
C ASP A 206 6.71 12.35 1.11
N ASP A 207 5.83 11.70 0.35
CA ASP A 207 5.50 12.04 -1.03
C ASP A 207 4.74 13.37 -1.15
N PRO A 208 5.31 14.39 -1.83
CA PRO A 208 4.69 15.70 -1.97
C PRO A 208 3.34 15.70 -2.69
N LEU A 209 3.12 14.77 -3.61
CA LEU A 209 1.90 14.66 -4.37
C LEU A 209 0.80 14.05 -3.51
N LEU A 210 1.06 12.90 -2.90
CA LEU A 210 0.13 12.26 -1.98
C LEU A 210 -0.24 13.20 -0.85
N LYS A 211 0.74 13.81 -0.18
CA LYS A 211 0.53 14.82 0.88
C LYS A 211 -0.51 15.88 0.53
N LYS A 212 -0.61 16.27 -0.73
CA LYS A 212 -1.55 17.29 -1.19
C LYS A 212 -2.96 16.74 -1.37
N TYR A 213 -3.10 15.51 -1.82
CA TYR A 213 -4.37 14.95 -2.29
C TYR A 213 -5.00 13.94 -1.32
N ILE A 214 -4.20 13.06 -0.71
CA ILE A 214 -4.67 11.97 0.15
C ILE A 214 -3.68 11.66 1.28
N SER A 215 -4.15 11.17 2.42
CA SER A 215 -3.29 10.57 3.43
C SER A 215 -3.25 9.07 3.19
N MET A 216 -2.21 8.56 2.51
CA MET A 216 -2.19 7.14 2.13
C MET A 216 -2.27 6.17 3.32
N PRO A 217 -1.56 6.39 4.45
CA PRO A 217 -1.72 5.54 5.62
C PRO A 217 -3.17 5.52 6.13
N ALA A 218 -3.78 6.69 6.34
CA ALA A 218 -5.13 6.78 6.89
C ALA A 218 -6.21 6.30 5.90
N LEU A 219 -6.08 6.64 4.61
CA LEU A 219 -6.99 6.19 3.56
C LEU A 219 -6.88 4.67 3.35
N GLY A 220 -5.68 4.11 3.33
CA GLY A 220 -5.46 2.66 3.21
C GLY A 220 -6.06 1.89 4.37
N TYR A 221 -5.93 2.40 5.60
CA TYR A 221 -6.53 1.81 6.79
C TYR A 221 -8.05 1.93 6.84
N ALA A 222 -8.59 3.09 6.47
CA ALA A 222 -10.03 3.23 6.28
C ALA A 222 -10.55 2.23 5.24
N LYS A 223 -9.83 2.07 4.12
CA LYS A 223 -10.19 1.10 3.08
C LYS A 223 -10.12 -0.34 3.57
N LEU A 224 -9.09 -0.71 4.33
CA LEU A 224 -8.98 -2.03 4.95
C LEU A 224 -10.18 -2.32 5.86
N ALA A 225 -10.58 -1.37 6.71
CA ALA A 225 -11.77 -1.53 7.56
C ALA A 225 -13.03 -1.80 6.73
N TRP A 226 -13.23 -1.07 5.63
CA TRP A 226 -14.36 -1.29 4.72
C TRP A 226 -14.31 -2.67 4.02
N ILE A 227 -13.12 -3.13 3.60
CA ILE A 227 -12.92 -4.49 3.05
C ILE A 227 -13.33 -5.57 4.07
N LEU A 228 -13.14 -5.31 5.36
CA LEU A 228 -13.53 -6.19 6.46
C LEU A 228 -14.99 -5.98 6.94
N GLY A 229 -15.78 -5.19 6.21
CA GLY A 229 -17.19 -4.94 6.52
C GLY A 229 -17.42 -3.90 7.63
N MET A 230 -16.39 -3.15 8.02
CA MET A 230 -16.49 -2.06 8.99
C MET A 230 -16.44 -0.71 8.27
N GLU A 231 -17.62 -0.14 8.02
CA GLU A 231 -17.77 1.14 7.33
C GLU A 231 -17.43 2.32 8.25
N VAL A 232 -16.15 2.61 8.44
CA VAL A 232 -15.67 3.77 9.22
C VAL A 232 -15.96 5.09 8.50
N GLU A 233 -16.32 6.13 9.25
CA GLU A 233 -16.62 7.47 8.77
C GLU A 233 -15.63 8.51 9.29
N ILE A 234 -14.95 9.20 8.36
CA ILE A 234 -13.98 10.26 8.70
C ILE A 234 -14.29 11.49 7.86
N ASN A 235 -14.36 12.66 8.51
CA ASN A 235 -14.60 13.92 7.82
C ASN A 235 -13.28 14.61 7.49
N SER A 236 -12.62 14.16 6.42
CA SER A 236 -11.38 14.77 5.95
C SER A 236 -11.30 14.75 4.43
N LYS A 237 -10.83 15.85 3.84
CA LYS A 237 -10.55 15.92 2.39
C LYS A 237 -9.43 14.96 1.97
N LEU A 238 -8.59 14.53 2.91
CA LEU A 238 -7.48 13.59 2.69
C LEU A 238 -7.92 12.13 2.65
N ILE A 239 -9.18 11.83 3.00
CA ILE A 239 -9.80 10.51 2.87
C ILE A 239 -11.06 10.69 2.02
N PRO A 240 -10.94 10.63 0.68
CA PRO A 240 -12.09 10.84 -0.19
C PRO A 240 -13.13 9.73 0.02
N LYS A 241 -14.32 10.10 0.52
CA LYS A 241 -15.38 9.14 0.84
C LYS A 241 -15.76 8.22 -0.33
N ALA A 242 -15.68 8.72 -1.57
CA ALA A 242 -15.98 7.96 -2.77
C ALA A 242 -15.04 6.75 -3.02
N LEU A 243 -13.86 6.72 -2.39
CA LEU A 243 -12.91 5.60 -2.51
C LEU A 243 -13.12 4.51 -1.46
N LEU A 244 -13.93 4.75 -0.42
CA LEU A 244 -14.10 3.81 0.69
C LEU A 244 -15.03 2.62 0.36
N PRO A 245 -16.23 2.83 -0.23
CA PRO A 245 -17.11 1.72 -0.62
C PRO A 245 -16.39 0.68 -1.46
N VAL A 246 -16.55 -0.61 -1.09
CA VAL A 246 -16.00 -1.73 -1.84
C VAL A 246 -16.93 -2.02 -3.01
N GLN A 247 -16.60 -1.44 -4.16
CA GLN A 247 -17.40 -1.54 -5.38
C GLN A 247 -16.48 -1.88 -6.55
N PRO A 248 -16.17 -3.17 -6.77
CA PRO A 248 -15.32 -3.59 -7.87
C PRO A 248 -15.85 -3.09 -9.22
N LEU A 249 -14.94 -2.84 -10.15
CA LEU A 249 -15.30 -2.63 -11.55
C LEU A 249 -15.90 -3.92 -12.13
N GLU A 250 -16.78 -3.78 -13.11
CA GLU A 250 -17.32 -4.92 -13.86
C GLU A 250 -16.20 -5.70 -14.58
N LYS A 251 -15.16 -4.98 -15.02
CA LYS A 251 -13.98 -5.55 -15.64
C LYS A 251 -12.76 -4.68 -15.34
N TYR A 252 -11.63 -5.34 -15.08
CA TYR A 252 -10.31 -4.69 -15.04
C TYR A 252 -9.53 -5.04 -16.30
N GLU A 253 -8.84 -4.07 -16.86
CA GLU A 253 -7.93 -4.26 -18.00
C GLU A 253 -6.50 -4.51 -17.51
N VAL A 254 -5.77 -5.36 -18.25
CA VAL A 254 -4.33 -5.54 -18.06
C VAL A 254 -3.63 -4.50 -18.95
N PRO A 255 -2.90 -3.52 -18.38
CA PRO A 255 -2.49 -2.34 -19.14
C PRO A 255 -1.26 -2.57 -20.03
N TYR A 256 -0.44 -3.60 -19.75
CA TYR A 256 0.82 -3.85 -20.43
C TYR A 256 1.01 -5.36 -20.67
N ASP A 257 1.46 -5.74 -21.86
CA ASP A 257 1.62 -7.14 -22.29
C ASP A 257 2.51 -7.96 -21.33
N PHE A 258 3.54 -7.35 -20.74
CA PHE A 258 4.43 -8.05 -19.80
C PHE A 258 3.75 -8.41 -18.47
N LEU A 259 2.58 -7.84 -18.16
CA LEU A 259 1.81 -8.17 -16.97
C LEU A 259 0.86 -9.36 -17.19
N GLU A 260 0.72 -9.88 -18.41
CA GLU A 260 -0.20 -10.99 -18.70
C GLU A 260 0.12 -12.25 -17.88
N SER A 261 1.40 -12.50 -17.57
CA SER A 261 1.84 -13.67 -16.79
C SER A 261 1.36 -13.66 -15.34
N ILE A 262 1.08 -12.49 -14.79
CA ILE A 262 0.63 -12.30 -13.40
C ILE A 262 -0.80 -11.79 -13.30
N ALA A 263 -1.40 -11.43 -14.43
CA ALA A 263 -2.74 -10.90 -14.52
C ALA A 263 -3.74 -11.89 -13.90
N PHE A 264 -4.68 -11.32 -13.15
CA PHE A 264 -5.77 -12.07 -12.57
C PHE A 264 -7.00 -11.83 -13.43
N TYR A 265 -7.39 -12.83 -14.22
CA TYR A 265 -8.62 -12.82 -15.00
C TYR A 265 -9.70 -13.47 -14.14
N ASP A 266 -10.76 -12.72 -13.87
CA ASP A 266 -12.01 -13.27 -13.29
C ASP A 266 -12.65 -14.31 -14.23
#